data_AF-A0A3Q2PRL5-F1
#
_entry.id   AF-A0A3Q2PRL5-F1
#
_cell.length_a   1.000
_cell.length_b   1.000
_cell.length_c   1.000
_cell.angle_alpha   90.00
_cell.angle_beta   90.00
_cell.angle_gamma   90.00
#
_symmetry.space_group_name_H-M   'P 1'
#
loop_
_entity.id
_entity.type
_entity.pdbx_description
1 polymer ?
#
loop_
_entity_poly.entity_id
_entity_poly.type
_entity_poly.pdbx_seq_one_letter_code
_entity_poly.pdbx_strand_id
1 'polypeptide(L)'
;MAPPSSLAKANTSFSLALLRKLSEDNKTANIFFSPFSISSALAMVMLGARGNTATQISELEKNLTYEKFMEWTHPDKMKISGLEVMLPRFKLEEAYDLKEVLSSMGMKDAFDETKCDFSGMSSCKDLFLSEVSHKAFVQVNEEGTEAAACTRPYAQNLCSTPSFIADHPFLFFIRHNPTMSVLFAGRFCYPVEDLSPSEQFPEFD
;
A
#
# COMPACT_ATOMS: atom_id res chain seq x y z
N MET A 1 21.17 2.53 12.20
CA MET A 1 20.58 1.35 11.50
C MET A 1 21.06 1.33 10.05
N ALA A 2 21.02 0.18 9.39
CA ALA A 2 21.42 0.05 7.98
C ALA A 2 20.42 0.81 7.07
N PRO A 3 20.89 1.41 5.96
CA PRO A 3 19.99 2.02 4.99
C PRO A 3 19.01 0.97 4.45
N PRO A 4 17.81 1.39 4.04
CA PRO A 4 16.84 0.48 3.44
C PRO A 4 17.45 -0.26 2.24
N SER A 5 17.14 -1.55 2.16
CA SER A 5 17.64 -2.40 1.07
C SER A 5 17.13 -1.88 -0.27
N SER A 6 17.85 -2.21 -1.35
CA SER A 6 17.40 -1.88 -2.72
C SER A 6 15.99 -2.40 -2.99
N LEU A 7 15.63 -3.54 -2.40
CA LEU A 7 14.31 -4.16 -2.54
C LEU A 7 13.22 -3.35 -1.85
N ALA A 8 13.46 -2.90 -0.61
CA ALA A 8 12.49 -2.09 0.12
C ALA A 8 12.23 -0.73 -0.55
N LYS A 9 13.28 -0.16 -1.16
CA LYS A 9 13.16 1.04 -1.99
C LYS A 9 12.25 0.78 -3.19
N ALA A 10 12.57 -0.24 -4.01
CA ALA A 10 11.78 -0.58 -5.20
C ALA A 10 10.31 -0.86 -4.87
N ASN A 11 10.05 -1.68 -3.84
CA ASN A 11 8.68 -2.03 -3.43
C ASN A 11 7.88 -0.81 -2.95
N THR A 12 8.52 0.12 -2.23
CA THR A 12 7.79 1.32 -1.79
C THR A 12 7.57 2.29 -2.94
N SER A 13 8.55 2.46 -3.82
CA SER A 13 8.35 3.25 -5.03
C SER A 13 7.21 2.68 -5.88
N PHE A 14 7.12 1.35 -6.01
CA PHE A 14 6.03 0.64 -6.70
C PHE A 14 4.69 0.97 -6.07
N SER A 15 4.61 0.87 -4.74
CA SER A 15 3.43 1.24 -3.97
C SER A 15 2.94 2.65 -4.28
N LEU A 16 3.83 3.63 -4.33
CA LEU A 16 3.44 5.03 -4.56
C LEU A 16 3.01 5.27 -6.01
N ALA A 17 3.69 4.66 -6.98
CA ALA A 17 3.32 4.76 -8.39
C ALA A 17 1.95 4.11 -8.66
N LEU A 18 1.72 2.92 -8.09
CA LEU A 18 0.44 2.22 -8.19
C LEU A 18 -0.68 3.01 -7.50
N LEU A 19 -0.44 3.54 -6.29
CA LEU A 19 -1.41 4.39 -5.60
C LEU A 19 -1.80 5.61 -6.44
N ARG A 20 -0.81 6.27 -7.06
CA ARG A 20 -1.06 7.40 -7.97
C ARG A 20 -1.91 6.97 -9.15
N LYS A 21 -1.56 5.86 -9.79
CA LYS A 21 -2.26 5.35 -10.97
C LYS A 21 -3.71 4.98 -10.65
N LEU A 22 -3.95 4.28 -9.55
CA LEU A 22 -5.31 3.96 -9.06
C LEU A 22 -6.11 5.20 -8.63
N SER A 23 -5.44 6.30 -8.30
CA SER A 23 -6.09 7.56 -7.90
C SER A 23 -6.44 8.47 -9.08
N GLU A 24 -5.95 8.20 -10.30
CA GLU A 24 -6.17 9.05 -11.48
C GLU A 24 -7.66 9.15 -11.84
N ASP A 25 -8.38 8.02 -11.77
CA ASP A 25 -9.77 7.92 -12.20
C ASP A 25 -10.77 8.43 -11.16
N ASN A 26 -10.42 8.34 -9.87
CA ASN A 26 -11.28 8.80 -8.79
C ASN A 26 -10.46 9.27 -7.58
N LYS A 27 -10.56 10.57 -7.25
CA LYS A 27 -9.83 11.19 -6.12
C LYS A 27 -10.47 10.98 -4.76
N THR A 28 -11.73 10.54 -4.71
CA THR A 28 -12.52 10.40 -3.49
C THR A 28 -12.86 8.95 -3.17
N ALA A 29 -12.54 7.99 -4.04
CA ALA A 29 -12.71 6.57 -3.75
C ALA A 29 -11.76 6.06 -2.66
N ASN A 30 -12.15 5.02 -1.94
CA ASN A 30 -11.20 4.26 -1.12
C ASN A 30 -10.21 3.51 -2.03
N ILE A 31 -9.00 3.32 -1.52
CA ILE A 31 -7.98 2.50 -2.16
C ILE A 31 -7.34 1.65 -1.09
N PHE A 32 -7.14 0.37 -1.35
CA PHE A 32 -6.39 -0.48 -0.44
C PHE A 32 -5.76 -1.67 -1.16
N PHE A 33 -4.43 -1.76 -1.13
CA PHE A 33 -3.73 -2.85 -1.80
C PHE A 33 -2.43 -3.23 -1.09
N SER A 34 -1.88 -4.40 -1.46
CA SER A 34 -0.58 -4.87 -0.98
C SER A 34 0.48 -4.75 -2.09
N PRO A 35 1.32 -3.71 -2.10
CA PRO A 35 2.40 -3.61 -3.07
C PRO A 35 3.35 -4.80 -2.97
N PHE A 36 3.65 -5.26 -1.75
CA PHE A 36 4.53 -6.40 -1.53
C PHE A 36 4.00 -7.70 -2.15
N SER A 37 2.69 -7.98 -2.02
CA SER A 37 2.07 -9.15 -2.65
C SER A 37 2.10 -9.03 -4.18
N ILE A 38 1.76 -7.86 -4.72
CA ILE A 38 1.74 -7.64 -6.18
C ILE A 38 3.15 -7.77 -6.76
N SER A 39 4.15 -7.12 -6.16
CA SER A 39 5.55 -7.25 -6.59
C SER A 39 6.05 -8.68 -6.48
N SER A 40 5.66 -9.44 -5.45
CA SER A 40 6.03 -10.86 -5.32
C SER A 40 5.45 -11.70 -6.45
N ALA A 41 4.19 -11.46 -6.84
CA ALA A 41 3.56 -12.11 -7.97
C ALA A 41 4.25 -11.74 -9.29
N LEU A 42 4.55 -10.46 -9.51
CA LEU A 42 5.28 -9.98 -10.69
C LEU A 42 6.69 -10.59 -10.78
N ALA A 43 7.39 -10.75 -9.66
CA ALA A 43 8.70 -11.40 -9.62
C ALA A 43 8.62 -12.86 -10.06
N MET A 44 7.58 -13.61 -9.64
CA MET A 44 7.36 -14.98 -10.11
C MET A 44 7.12 -15.03 -11.63
N VAL A 45 6.33 -14.09 -12.16
CA VAL A 45 6.10 -13.95 -13.61
C VAL A 45 7.40 -13.59 -14.34
N MET A 46 8.21 -12.69 -13.78
CA MET A 46 9.50 -12.27 -14.34
C MET A 46 10.49 -13.43 -14.49
N LEU A 47 10.56 -14.34 -13.51
CA LEU A 47 11.45 -15.51 -13.59
C LEU A 47 11.14 -16.40 -14.81
N GLY A 48 9.88 -16.37 -15.23
CA GLY A 48 9.35 -17.06 -16.40
C GLY A 48 9.46 -16.30 -17.73
N ALA A 49 9.43 -14.98 -17.66
CA ALA A 49 9.45 -14.11 -18.82
C ALA A 49 10.83 -14.08 -19.51
N ARG A 50 10.84 -13.86 -20.81
CA ARG A 50 12.04 -13.68 -21.64
C ARG A 50 11.85 -12.49 -22.58
N GLY A 51 12.92 -12.16 -23.33
CA GLY A 51 12.89 -11.11 -24.34
C GLY A 51 12.37 -9.76 -23.83
N ASN A 52 11.54 -9.10 -24.64
CA ASN A 52 10.98 -7.79 -24.33
C ASN A 52 10.02 -7.81 -23.14
N THR A 53 9.31 -8.93 -22.93
CA THR A 53 8.41 -9.11 -21.78
C THR A 53 9.20 -9.00 -20.46
N ALA A 54 10.34 -9.68 -20.37
CA ALA A 54 11.21 -9.60 -19.19
C ALA A 54 11.78 -8.18 -18.98
N THR A 55 12.16 -7.49 -20.06
CA THR A 55 12.67 -6.12 -20.01
C THR A 55 11.61 -5.16 -19.48
N GLN A 56 10.38 -5.23 -20.01
CA GLN A 56 9.28 -4.37 -19.59
C GLN A 56 8.92 -4.54 -18.10
N ILE A 57 8.89 -5.80 -17.61
CA ILE A 57 8.65 -6.08 -16.18
C ILE A 57 9.80 -5.51 -15.34
N SER A 58 11.06 -5.68 -15.77
CA SER A 58 12.22 -5.14 -15.05
C SER A 58 12.27 -3.61 -15.06
N GLU A 59 11.89 -2.97 -16.16
CA GLU A 59 11.84 -1.52 -16.28
C GLU A 59 10.71 -0.92 -15.43
N LEU A 60 9.56 -1.59 -15.38
CA LEU A 60 8.46 -1.25 -14.48
C LEU A 60 8.93 -1.22 -13.01
N GLU A 61 9.75 -2.19 -12.58
CA GLU A 61 10.33 -2.20 -11.22
C GLU A 61 11.41 -1.12 -11.00
N LYS A 62 12.11 -0.70 -12.06
CA LYS A 62 13.20 0.29 -11.96
C LYS A 62 12.72 1.74 -12.04
N ASN A 63 11.64 2.01 -12.78
CA ASN A 63 11.13 3.35 -13.06
C ASN A 63 10.34 4.00 -11.90
N LEU A 64 10.67 3.62 -10.67
CA LEU A 64 9.90 3.94 -9.49
C LEU A 64 10.77 4.75 -8.52
N THR A 65 10.44 6.03 -8.28
CA THR A 65 11.19 6.95 -7.38
C THR A 65 10.39 7.39 -6.15
N TYR A 66 11.11 7.69 -5.05
CA TYR A 66 10.62 7.41 -3.67
C TYR A 66 11.27 8.25 -2.54
N GLU A 67 12.22 9.11 -2.86
CA GLU A 67 13.22 9.56 -1.90
C GLU A 67 12.62 10.30 -0.69
N LYS A 68 11.56 11.09 -0.91
CA LYS A 68 10.91 11.91 0.13
C LYS A 68 10.09 11.12 1.15
N PHE A 69 9.30 10.14 0.69
CA PHE A 69 8.49 9.31 1.60
C PHE A 69 9.41 8.59 2.59
N MET A 70 10.54 8.12 2.07
CA MET A 70 11.48 7.38 2.86
C MET A 70 12.20 8.23 3.89
N GLU A 71 12.56 9.45 3.51
CA GLU A 71 13.13 10.44 4.40
C GLU A 71 12.18 10.76 5.57
N TRP A 72 10.91 11.07 5.28
CA TRP A 72 9.94 11.46 6.32
C TRP A 72 9.54 10.31 7.24
N THR A 73 9.51 9.09 6.71
CA THR A 73 9.02 7.93 7.47
C THR A 73 10.14 7.12 8.13
N HIS A 74 11.40 7.53 7.98
CA HIS A 74 12.54 6.87 8.62
C HIS A 74 12.41 6.96 10.15
N PRO A 75 12.61 5.87 10.91
CA PRO A 75 12.50 5.91 12.38
C PRO A 75 13.37 6.98 13.02
N ASP A 76 14.62 7.16 12.55
CA ASP A 76 15.53 8.21 13.04
C ASP A 76 15.05 9.65 12.76
N LYS A 77 14.06 9.82 11.87
CA LYS A 77 13.43 11.11 11.54
C LYS A 77 12.05 11.27 12.23
N MET A 78 11.57 10.23 12.91
CA MET A 78 10.35 10.25 13.71
C MET A 78 10.69 10.40 15.20
N LYS A 79 10.03 11.35 15.88
CA LYS A 79 10.19 11.54 17.32
C LYS A 79 9.00 10.92 18.05
N ILE A 80 9.27 9.97 18.94
CA ILE A 80 8.26 9.46 19.88
C ILE A 80 7.79 10.64 20.73
N SER A 81 6.50 10.96 20.63
CA SER A 81 5.86 12.07 21.33
C SER A 81 4.54 11.59 21.90
N GLY A 82 4.21 11.98 23.14
CA GLY A 82 2.88 11.74 23.70
C GLY A 82 1.87 12.65 23.01
N LEU A 83 0.92 12.06 22.29
CA LEU A 83 -0.15 12.77 21.60
C LEU A 83 -1.47 12.01 21.73
N GLU A 84 -2.58 12.73 21.70
CA GLU A 84 -3.92 12.14 21.68
C GLU A 84 -4.29 11.80 20.24
N VAL A 85 -4.67 10.55 19.97
CA VAL A 85 -4.97 10.06 18.62
C VAL A 85 -6.45 9.71 18.53
N MET A 86 -7.13 10.28 17.54
CA MET A 86 -8.46 9.86 17.11
C MET A 86 -8.35 9.33 15.68
N LEU A 87 -8.56 8.02 15.53
CA LEU A 87 -8.58 7.32 14.25
C LEU A 87 -9.95 6.64 14.11
N PRO A 88 -10.66 6.77 12.99
CA PRO A 88 -11.94 6.11 12.83
C PRO A 88 -11.77 4.60 12.79
N ARG A 89 -12.77 3.88 13.31
CA ARG A 89 -12.95 2.47 12.97
C ARG A 89 -13.36 2.37 11.51
N PHE A 90 -12.74 1.45 10.78
CA PHE A 90 -13.14 1.22 9.40
C PHE A 90 -12.82 -0.18 8.93
N LYS A 91 -13.53 -0.57 7.87
CA LYS A 91 -13.33 -1.80 7.13
C LYS A 91 -13.21 -1.43 5.66
N LEU A 92 -12.14 -1.88 5.00
CA LEU A 92 -11.95 -1.73 3.57
C LEU A 92 -11.74 -3.10 2.94
N GLU A 93 -12.46 -3.35 1.85
CA GLU A 93 -12.32 -4.53 1.02
C GLU A 93 -12.28 -4.09 -0.44
N GLU A 94 -11.11 -4.14 -1.05
CA GLU A 94 -10.90 -3.63 -2.39
C GLU A 94 -10.38 -4.75 -3.30
N ALA A 95 -10.93 -4.82 -4.51
CA ALA A 95 -10.56 -5.79 -5.53
C ALA A 95 -10.27 -5.07 -6.85
N TYR A 96 -9.16 -5.42 -7.49
CA TYR A 96 -8.68 -4.80 -8.71
C TYR A 96 -8.32 -5.86 -9.75
N ASP A 97 -8.72 -5.62 -11.00
CA ASP A 97 -8.01 -6.16 -12.15
C ASP A 97 -6.90 -5.17 -12.54
N LEU A 98 -5.65 -5.62 -12.40
CA LEU A 98 -4.46 -4.80 -12.61
C LEU A 98 -3.94 -4.85 -14.05
N LYS A 99 -4.58 -5.59 -14.96
CA LYS A 99 -4.13 -5.72 -16.36
C LYS A 99 -3.88 -4.38 -17.03
N GLU A 100 -4.91 -3.52 -17.06
CA GLU A 100 -4.84 -2.23 -17.74
C GLU A 100 -3.88 -1.27 -17.04
N VAL A 101 -3.87 -1.32 -15.70
CA VAL A 101 -2.98 -0.51 -14.85
C VAL A 101 -1.52 -0.85 -15.15
N LEU A 102 -1.14 -2.13 -15.07
CA LEU A 102 0.22 -2.61 -15.33
C LEU A 102 0.64 -2.40 -16.79
N SER A 103 -0.27 -2.61 -17.74
CA SER A 103 -0.05 -2.30 -19.15
C SER A 103 0.27 -0.82 -19.37
N SER A 104 -0.47 0.07 -18.72
CA SER A 104 -0.23 1.52 -18.80
C SER A 104 1.09 1.94 -18.14
N MET A 105 1.56 1.18 -17.14
CA MET A 105 2.83 1.42 -16.46
C MET A 105 4.04 0.83 -17.21
N GLY A 106 3.82 0.11 -18.31
CA GLY A 106 4.88 -0.34 -19.24
C GLY A 106 4.94 -1.85 -19.50
N MET A 107 4.19 -2.66 -18.75
CA MET A 107 4.15 -4.12 -18.89
C MET A 107 3.11 -4.52 -19.94
N LYS A 108 3.32 -4.18 -21.23
CA LYS A 108 2.30 -4.38 -22.28
C LYS A 108 2.38 -5.76 -22.93
N ASP A 109 3.58 -6.22 -23.24
CA ASP A 109 3.81 -7.44 -24.01
C ASP A 109 3.39 -8.68 -23.23
N ALA A 110 3.45 -8.64 -21.91
CA ALA A 110 2.98 -9.72 -21.04
C ALA A 110 1.51 -10.08 -21.30
N PHE A 111 0.69 -9.08 -21.64
CA PHE A 111 -0.76 -9.23 -21.85
C PHE A 111 -1.14 -9.37 -23.34
N ASP A 112 -0.16 -9.35 -24.25
CA ASP A 112 -0.37 -9.46 -25.69
C ASP A 112 0.01 -10.87 -26.15
N GLU A 113 -0.98 -11.68 -26.53
CA GLU A 113 -0.82 -13.07 -26.99
C GLU A 113 0.21 -13.21 -28.13
N THR A 114 0.39 -12.16 -28.94
CA THR A 114 1.29 -12.21 -30.09
C THR A 114 2.72 -11.79 -29.77
N LYS A 115 2.93 -11.10 -28.62
CA LYS A 115 4.23 -10.54 -28.22
C LYS A 115 4.79 -11.13 -26.94
N CYS A 116 3.96 -11.76 -26.11
CA CYS A 116 4.39 -12.31 -24.84
C CYS A 116 5.45 -13.40 -25.04
N ASP A 117 6.44 -13.42 -24.17
CA ASP A 117 7.44 -14.49 -24.14
C ASP A 117 7.57 -15.03 -22.72
N PHE A 118 6.82 -16.11 -22.44
CA PHE A 118 6.88 -16.89 -21.21
C PHE A 118 7.55 -18.26 -21.41
N SER A 119 8.43 -18.37 -22.40
CA SER A 119 9.16 -19.61 -22.70
C SER A 119 10.02 -20.14 -21.55
N GLY A 120 10.33 -19.30 -20.56
CA GLY A 120 11.00 -19.70 -19.32
C GLY A 120 10.10 -20.44 -18.33
N MET A 121 8.77 -20.38 -18.48
CA MET A 121 7.80 -21.11 -17.64
C MET A 121 7.34 -22.41 -18.30
N SER A 122 7.08 -22.36 -19.60
CA SER A 122 6.49 -23.45 -20.36
C SER A 122 7.00 -23.42 -21.79
N SER A 123 7.11 -24.59 -22.41
CA SER A 123 7.41 -24.72 -23.84
C SER A 123 6.19 -24.44 -24.74
N CYS A 124 5.00 -24.27 -24.16
CA CYS A 124 3.78 -23.93 -24.89
C CYS A 124 3.81 -22.47 -25.38
N LYS A 125 3.51 -22.26 -26.67
CA LYS A 125 3.54 -20.93 -27.31
C LYS A 125 2.26 -20.12 -27.11
N ASP A 126 1.22 -20.73 -26.56
CA ASP A 126 -0.08 -20.09 -26.30
C ASP A 126 -0.19 -19.63 -24.84
N LEU A 127 0.92 -19.61 -24.09
CA LEU A 127 0.96 -19.11 -22.73
C LEU A 127 1.19 -17.60 -22.73
N PHE A 128 0.20 -16.86 -22.25
CA PHE A 128 0.25 -15.41 -22.04
C PHE A 128 -0.38 -15.04 -20.70
N LEU A 129 -0.16 -13.83 -20.22
CA LEU A 129 -0.79 -13.34 -19.00
C LEU A 129 -2.14 -12.73 -19.36
N SER A 130 -3.23 -13.40 -19.01
CA SER A 130 -4.58 -12.94 -19.36
C SER A 130 -5.10 -11.86 -18.43
N GLU A 131 -4.90 -12.02 -17.12
CA GLU A 131 -5.48 -11.22 -16.04
C GLU A 131 -4.52 -11.17 -14.83
N VAL A 132 -4.58 -10.09 -14.04
CA VAL A 132 -3.94 -9.99 -12.73
C VAL A 132 -4.93 -9.46 -11.71
N SER A 133 -5.56 -10.36 -10.97
CA SER A 133 -6.51 -10.01 -9.90
C SER A 133 -5.79 -9.77 -8.57
N HIS A 134 -6.02 -8.62 -7.93
CA HIS A 134 -5.55 -8.34 -6.57
C HIS A 134 -6.72 -7.98 -5.67
N LYS A 135 -6.87 -8.67 -4.55
CA LYS A 135 -7.89 -8.37 -3.53
C LYS A 135 -7.23 -8.20 -2.18
N ALA A 136 -7.58 -7.13 -1.47
CA ALA A 136 -7.06 -6.85 -0.14
C ALA A 136 -8.17 -6.43 0.82
N PHE A 137 -7.97 -6.80 2.08
CA PHE A 137 -8.91 -6.57 3.16
C PHE A 137 -8.18 -6.00 4.37
N VAL A 138 -8.76 -4.98 5.01
CA VAL A 138 -8.30 -4.46 6.31
C VAL A 138 -9.49 -4.06 7.17
N GLN A 139 -9.37 -4.35 8.45
CA GLN A 139 -10.27 -3.87 9.49
C GLN A 139 -9.44 -3.22 10.57
N VAL A 140 -9.82 -2.00 10.95
CA VAL A 140 -9.19 -1.22 12.02
C VAL A 140 -10.22 -1.03 13.12
N ASN A 141 -9.93 -1.61 14.29
CA ASN A 141 -10.69 -1.51 15.52
C ASN A 141 -9.74 -1.44 16.72
N GLU A 142 -10.28 -1.20 17.91
CA GLU A 142 -9.51 -1.10 19.14
C GLU A 142 -8.98 -2.47 19.62
N GLU A 143 -9.66 -3.56 19.27
CA GLU A 143 -9.32 -4.94 19.68
C GLU A 143 -8.13 -5.52 18.88
N GLY A 144 -7.94 -5.11 17.63
CA GLY A 144 -6.86 -5.59 16.75
C GLY A 144 -5.52 -4.86 16.93
N THR A 145 -5.46 -3.84 17.78
CA THR A 145 -4.24 -3.15 18.23
C THR A 145 -4.44 -2.81 19.71
N GLU A 146 -4.60 -3.84 20.54
CA GLU A 146 -4.78 -3.67 21.98
C GLU A 146 -3.68 -2.78 22.54
N ALA A 147 -4.15 -1.65 23.08
CA ALA A 147 -3.38 -0.58 23.66
C ALA A 147 -2.40 -1.09 24.73
N ALA A 148 -1.14 -1.28 24.34
CA ALA A 148 -0.05 -1.42 25.29
C ALA A 148 0.26 -0.04 25.90
N ALA A 149 -0.37 0.22 27.05
CA ALA A 149 0.00 1.20 28.09
C ALA A 149 -0.20 2.70 27.77
N CYS A 150 -1.38 3.22 28.09
CA CYS A 150 -1.54 4.64 28.43
C CYS A 150 -1.40 4.82 29.96
N THR A 151 -0.17 4.96 30.45
CA THR A 151 0.07 5.43 31.82
C THR A 151 0.06 6.97 31.81
N ARG A 152 -1.06 7.61 32.18
CA ARG A 152 -1.12 9.07 32.37
C ARG A 152 -0.78 9.43 33.83
N PRO A 153 0.33 10.14 34.11
CA PRO A 153 0.47 10.85 35.38
C PRO A 153 -0.48 12.05 35.39
N TYR A 154 -1.32 12.14 36.42
CA TYR A 154 -2.12 13.33 36.72
C TYR A 154 -1.17 14.44 37.19
N ALA A 155 -0.69 15.27 36.27
CA ALA A 155 -0.05 16.54 36.60
C ALA A 155 -0.79 17.64 35.85
N GLN A 156 -1.59 18.41 36.59
CA GLN A 156 -2.19 19.65 36.10
C GLN A 156 -1.07 20.61 35.70
N ASN A 157 -0.77 20.66 34.41
CA ASN A 157 -0.05 21.74 33.76
C ASN A 157 -0.75 22.02 32.43
N LEU A 158 -1.12 23.29 32.22
CA LEU A 158 -1.92 23.84 31.12
C LEU A 158 -1.18 23.84 29.77
N CYS A 159 -0.62 22.71 29.37
CA CYS A 159 -0.08 22.52 28.04
C CYS A 159 -1.00 21.53 27.31
N SER A 160 -1.75 22.03 26.32
CA SER A 160 -2.58 21.20 25.46
C SER A 160 -1.72 20.06 24.90
N THR A 161 -2.03 18.82 25.26
CA THR A 161 -1.38 17.67 24.63
C THR A 161 -1.73 17.75 23.14
N PRO A 162 -0.75 17.67 22.23
CA PRO A 162 -1.05 17.73 20.81
C PRO A 162 -2.00 16.58 20.44
N SER A 163 -3.00 16.86 19.62
CA SER A 163 -3.98 15.88 19.14
C SER A 163 -3.81 15.63 17.65
N PHE A 164 -3.93 14.37 17.22
CA PHE A 164 -4.04 13.95 15.83
C PHE A 164 -5.44 13.38 15.60
N ILE A 165 -6.24 14.05 14.78
CA ILE A 165 -7.62 13.67 14.50
C ILE A 165 -7.73 13.39 13.01
N ALA A 166 -8.05 12.15 12.65
CA ALA A 166 -8.20 11.71 11.26
C ALA A 166 -9.68 11.78 10.81
N ASP A 167 -10.25 12.99 10.82
CA ASP A 167 -11.66 13.29 10.47
C ASP A 167 -11.89 13.66 9.00
N HIS A 168 -10.86 13.54 8.16
CA HIS A 168 -10.88 13.84 6.73
C HIS A 168 -10.06 12.79 5.97
N PRO A 169 -10.17 12.67 4.63
CA PRO A 169 -9.47 11.65 3.88
C PRO A 169 -7.96 11.61 4.15
N PHE A 170 -7.44 10.42 4.45
CA PHE A 170 -6.05 10.22 4.81
C PHE A 170 -5.43 9.03 4.08
N LEU A 171 -4.11 9.08 3.95
CA LEU A 171 -3.31 7.95 3.49
C LEU A 171 -2.77 7.18 4.69
N PHE A 172 -2.70 5.87 4.57
CA PHE A 172 -2.10 5.01 5.58
C PHE A 172 -1.25 3.92 4.93
N PHE A 173 -0.22 3.49 5.66
CA PHE A 173 0.75 2.51 5.20
C PHE A 173 1.07 1.54 6.33
N ILE A 174 1.01 0.24 6.05
CA ILE A 174 1.48 -0.81 6.95
C ILE A 174 2.87 -1.21 6.46
N ARG A 175 3.87 -1.15 7.33
CA ARG A 175 5.28 -1.30 6.96
C ARG A 175 6.02 -2.22 7.91
N HIS A 176 6.92 -3.04 7.38
CA HIS A 176 7.87 -3.81 8.17
C HIS A 176 9.11 -2.96 8.52
N ASN A 177 9.17 -2.42 9.73
CA ASN A 177 10.19 -1.47 10.18
C ASN A 177 11.65 -1.93 9.98
N PRO A 178 12.07 -3.17 10.29
CA PRO A 178 13.46 -3.58 10.08
C PRO A 178 13.93 -3.46 8.62
N THR A 179 13.05 -3.80 7.67
CA THR A 179 13.37 -3.73 6.23
C THR A 179 12.95 -2.42 5.58
N MET A 180 12.09 -1.64 6.24
CA MET A 180 11.36 -0.48 5.71
C MET A 180 10.46 -0.78 4.50
N SER A 181 10.11 -2.05 4.25
CA SER A 181 9.24 -2.44 3.14
C SER A 181 7.77 -2.15 3.45
N VAL A 182 7.06 -1.46 2.55
CA VAL A 182 5.61 -1.26 2.65
C VAL A 182 4.88 -2.55 2.29
N LEU A 183 4.09 -3.05 3.23
CA LEU A 183 3.29 -4.26 3.08
C LEU A 183 1.91 -3.95 2.52
N PHE A 184 1.31 -2.85 2.97
CA PHE A 184 0.02 -2.35 2.50
C PHE A 184 0.03 -0.84 2.38
N ALA A 185 -0.69 -0.32 1.40
CA ALA A 185 -0.96 1.09 1.23
C ALA A 185 -2.45 1.31 1.00
N GLY A 186 -2.98 2.38 1.57
CA GLY A 186 -4.37 2.73 1.38
C GLY A 186 -4.67 4.21 1.49
N ARG A 187 -5.81 4.57 0.91
CA ARG A 187 -6.50 5.84 1.07
C ARG A 187 -7.86 5.55 1.68
N PHE A 188 -8.13 6.17 2.80
CA PHE A 188 -9.45 6.16 3.42
C PHE A 188 -10.15 7.50 3.14
N CYS A 189 -11.37 7.43 2.62
CA CYS A 189 -12.27 8.54 2.32
C CYS A 189 -13.63 8.26 2.95
N TYR A 190 -14.21 9.24 3.63
CA TYR A 190 -15.53 9.13 4.28
C TYR A 190 -16.69 9.42 3.30
N PRO A 191 -17.87 8.76 3.42
CA PRO A 191 -18.20 7.58 4.22
C PRO A 191 -18.20 6.29 3.38
N VAL A 192 -17.85 5.17 4.02
CA VAL A 192 -18.26 3.84 3.56
C VAL A 192 -19.73 3.70 3.96
N GLU A 193 -20.64 3.53 2.99
CA GLU A 193 -22.11 3.49 3.18
C GLU A 193 -22.66 2.31 4.02
N ASP A 194 -21.84 1.61 4.82
CA ASP A 194 -22.23 0.38 5.52
C ASP A 194 -21.90 0.34 7.04
N LEU A 195 -21.53 1.48 7.66
CA LEU A 195 -21.38 1.54 9.12
C LEU A 195 -22.62 2.19 9.75
N SER A 196 -23.24 1.46 10.68
CA SER A 196 -24.36 1.97 11.48
C SER A 196 -23.94 3.23 12.26
N PRO A 197 -24.86 4.17 12.58
CA PRO A 197 -24.51 5.41 13.30
C PRO A 197 -23.77 5.18 14.63
N SER A 198 -23.98 4.04 15.29
CA SER A 198 -23.28 3.61 16.51
C SER A 198 -21.81 3.24 16.31
N GLU A 199 -21.37 3.04 15.07
CA GLU A 199 -19.98 2.68 14.73
C GLU A 199 -19.15 3.88 14.27
N GLN A 200 -19.78 5.02 13.98
CA GLN A 200 -19.14 6.19 13.38
C GLN A 200 -18.40 7.08 14.39
N PHE A 201 -18.81 7.10 15.67
CA PHE A 201 -18.10 7.81 16.73
C PHE A 201 -18.27 7.05 18.05
N PRO A 202 -17.23 6.93 18.90
CA PRO A 202 -17.44 6.45 20.26
C PRO A 202 -18.29 7.49 21.01
N GLU A 203 -19.43 7.07 21.55
CA GLU A 203 -20.08 7.80 22.63
C GLU A 203 -19.11 7.81 23.82
N PHE A 204 -18.77 9.00 24.30
CA PHE A 204 -18.04 9.16 25.54
C PHE A 204 -19.05 8.99 26.70
N ASP A 205 -18.90 7.93 27.49
CA ASP A 205 -19.46 7.83 28.84
C ASP A 205 -18.68 8.73 29.82
#